data_AF-A0A3P7MM51-F1
#
_entry.id   AF-A0A3P7MM51-F1
#
_cell.length_a   1.000
_cell.length_b   1.000
_cell.length_c   1.000
_cell.angle_alpha   90.00
_cell.angle_beta   90.00
_cell.angle_gamma   90.00
#
_symmetry.space_group_name_H-M   'P 1'
#
loop_
_entity.id
_entity.type
_entity.pdbx_description
1 polymer ?
#
loop_
_entity_poly.entity_id
_entity_poly.type
_entity_poly.pdbx_seq_one_letter_code
_entity_poly.pdbx_strand_id
1 'polypeptide(L)'
;MFTSSLTTYAQTLAACQRAGGCTKEEQIVLDEHSYAIKQFDAFGKLPAGLMEYTIINTGSYSECMDVVAPYKVQYCYVAASIVMDGPQLGQIGPKIAVCMPKSCTETDITKILERFDVQQYVPVNFTLATNCVPLKNTYSANFWVFM
;
A
#
# COMPACT_ATOMS: atom_id res chain seq x y z
N MET A 1 -5.21 9.35 9.92
CA MET A 1 -5.23 8.24 10.89
C MET A 1 -4.11 7.25 10.61
N PHE A 2 -4.12 6.54 9.47
CA PHE A 2 -3.04 5.63 9.05
C PHE A 2 -1.63 6.27 9.09
N THR A 3 -1.44 7.40 8.40
CA THR A 3 -0.14 8.09 8.31
C THR A 3 0.40 8.56 9.66
N SER A 4 -0.49 9.04 10.55
CA SER A 4 -0.09 9.45 11.90
C SER A 4 0.44 8.26 12.70
N SER A 5 -0.28 7.13 12.68
CA SER A 5 0.13 5.92 13.39
C SER A 5 1.42 5.33 12.83
N LEU A 6 1.61 5.38 11.51
CA LEU A 6 2.85 4.96 10.86
C LEU A 6 4.03 5.83 11.31
N THR A 7 3.87 7.14 11.35
CA THR A 7 4.90 8.08 11.82
C THR A 7 5.23 7.85 13.30
N THR A 8 4.22 7.70 14.16
CA THR A 8 4.42 7.40 15.58
C THR A 8 5.20 6.11 15.76
N TYR A 9 4.79 5.03 15.09
CA TYR A 9 5.51 3.76 15.13
C TYR A 9 6.97 3.91 14.68
N ALA A 10 7.21 4.58 13.54
CA ALA A 10 8.56 4.77 13.00
C ALA A 10 9.45 5.62 13.93
N GLN A 11 8.90 6.67 14.54
CA GLN A 11 9.62 7.51 15.48
C GLN A 11 9.99 6.75 16.76
N THR A 12 9.05 6.01 17.34
CA THR A 12 9.30 5.19 18.53
C THR A 12 10.32 4.09 18.23
N LEU A 13 10.19 3.41 17.09
CA LEU A 13 11.17 2.39 16.67
C LEU A 13 12.57 2.98 16.50
N ALA A 14 12.68 4.15 15.86
CA ALA A 14 13.96 4.83 15.69
C ALA A 14 14.56 5.28 17.04
N ALA A 15 13.73 5.71 17.99
CA ALA A 15 14.16 6.05 19.35
C ALA A 15 14.73 4.82 20.06
N CYS A 16 14.01 3.69 20.04
CA CYS A 16 14.49 2.43 20.61
C CYS A 16 15.82 1.97 20.01
N GLN A 17 15.94 2.05 18.68
CA GLN A 17 17.16 1.65 17.97
C GLN A 17 18.37 2.50 18.40
N ARG A 18 18.19 3.81 18.58
CA ARG A 18 19.25 4.71 19.08
C ARG A 18 19.60 4.45 20.54
N ALA A 19 18.62 4.07 21.36
CA ALA A 19 18.81 3.78 22.78
C ALA A 19 19.42 2.38 23.05
N GLY A 20 19.51 1.52 22.02
CA GLY A 20 20.02 0.14 22.16
C GLY A 20 19.00 -0.83 22.77
N GLY A 21 17.72 -0.46 22.80
CA GLY A 21 16.62 -1.24 23.36
C GLY A 21 15.36 -0.41 23.54
N CYS A 22 14.18 -1.05 23.57
CA CYS A 22 12.91 -0.39 23.88
C CYS A 22 12.54 -0.55 25.36
N THR A 23 11.97 0.49 25.96
CA THR A 23 11.29 0.37 27.26
C THR A 23 9.96 -0.38 27.14
N LYS A 24 9.36 -0.77 28.27
CA LYS A 24 8.06 -1.46 28.28
C LYS A 24 6.94 -0.55 27.76
N GLU A 25 7.02 0.74 28.05
CA GLU A 25 6.06 1.75 27.60
C GLU A 25 6.13 1.93 26.08
N GLU A 26 7.34 1.97 25.53
CA GLU A 26 7.56 2.06 24.08
C GLU A 26 7.03 0.81 23.36
N GLN A 27 7.25 -0.38 23.92
CA GLN A 27 6.74 -1.64 23.35
C GLN A 27 5.22 -1.66 23.24
N ILE A 28 4.50 -1.08 24.22
CA ILE A 28 3.03 -0.97 24.16
C ILE A 28 2.61 -0.08 22.98
N VAL A 29 3.28 1.07 22.79
CA VAL A 29 3.00 1.98 21.68
C VAL A 29 3.29 1.33 20.33
N LEU A 30 4.37 0.55 20.24
CA LEU A 30 4.72 -0.23 19.05
C LEU A 30 3.63 -1.28 18.73
N ASP A 31 3.16 -2.02 19.73
CA ASP A 31 2.11 -3.04 19.53
C ASP A 31 0.78 -2.40 19.12
N GLU A 32 0.37 -1.32 19.78
CA GLU A 32 -0.87 -0.59 19.49
C GLU A 32 -0.90 -0.03 18.06
N HIS A 33 0.24 0.44 17.55
CA HIS A 33 0.35 0.98 16.19
C HIS A 33 0.88 -0.02 15.15
N SER A 34 1.08 -1.29 15.52
CA SER A 34 1.61 -2.32 14.63
C SER A 34 0.76 -2.55 13.38
N TYR A 35 -0.54 -2.27 13.45
CA TYR A 35 -1.47 -2.36 12.30
C TYR A 35 -1.06 -1.46 11.13
N ALA A 36 -0.43 -0.31 11.41
CA ALA A 36 -0.04 0.65 10.37
C ALA A 36 1.12 0.09 9.54
N ILE A 37 2.06 -0.60 10.19
CA ILE A 37 3.15 -1.27 9.51
C ILE A 37 2.66 -2.50 8.75
N LYS A 38 1.76 -3.29 9.33
CA LYS A 38 1.15 -4.45 8.63
C LYS A 38 0.39 -4.01 7.37
N GLN A 39 -0.34 -2.89 7.44
CA GLN A 39 -0.95 -2.28 6.26
C GLN A 39 0.09 -1.89 5.22
N PHE A 40 1.17 -1.20 5.62
CA PHE A 40 2.22 -0.77 4.71
C PHE A 40 2.97 -1.95 4.08
N ASP A 41 3.26 -3.00 4.84
CA ASP A 41 3.97 -4.20 4.35
C ASP A 41 3.14 -4.98 3.32
N ALA A 42 1.81 -4.94 3.45
CA ALA A 42 0.89 -5.54 2.46
C ALA A 42 0.87 -4.80 1.11
N PHE A 43 1.51 -3.63 0.98
CA PHE A 43 1.53 -2.88 -0.27
C PHE A 43 2.34 -3.62 -1.34
N GLY A 44 1.94 -3.43 -2.58
CA GLY A 44 2.74 -3.77 -3.74
C GLY A 44 4.04 -2.97 -3.71
N LYS A 45 5.16 -3.68 -3.81
CA LYS A 45 6.47 -3.07 -3.98
C LYS A 45 6.64 -2.67 -5.45
N LEU A 46 7.62 -1.83 -5.76
CA LEU A 46 7.97 -1.63 -7.17
C LEU A 46 8.48 -2.97 -7.73
N PRO A 47 7.87 -3.50 -8.80
CA PRO A 47 8.33 -4.74 -9.38
C PRO A 47 9.75 -4.54 -9.94
N ALA A 48 10.60 -5.54 -9.72
CA ALA A 48 11.80 -5.66 -10.52
C ALA A 48 11.38 -5.84 -11.99
N GLY A 49 12.24 -5.41 -12.91
CA GLY A 49 11.95 -5.57 -14.32
C GLY A 49 11.03 -4.48 -14.90
N LEU A 50 11.04 -3.27 -14.32
CA LEU A 50 10.23 -2.14 -14.80
C LEU A 50 10.61 -1.73 -16.24
N MET A 51 11.91 -1.82 -16.57
CA MET A 51 12.43 -1.57 -17.92
C MET A 51 12.04 -2.69 -18.91
N GLU A 52 11.75 -3.88 -18.39
CA GLU A 52 11.23 -5.06 -19.08
C GLU A 52 9.69 -5.10 -19.10
N TYR A 53 9.02 -3.98 -18.77
CA TYR A 53 7.57 -3.82 -18.76
C TYR A 53 6.83 -4.72 -17.75
N THR A 54 7.43 -4.99 -16.59
CA THR A 54 6.68 -5.58 -15.47
C THR A 54 5.74 -4.54 -14.88
N ILE A 55 4.48 -4.59 -15.30
CA ILE A 55 3.49 -3.54 -15.06
C ILE A 55 2.48 -3.86 -13.96
N ILE A 56 2.56 -5.00 -13.26
CA ILE A 56 1.61 -5.32 -12.18
C ILE A 56 2.37 -5.87 -10.99
N ASN A 57 2.19 -5.24 -9.83
CA ASN A 57 2.55 -5.82 -8.54
C ASN A 57 1.32 -5.85 -7.64
N THR A 58 0.91 -7.07 -7.28
CA THR A 58 -0.29 -7.31 -6.48
C THR A 58 -0.06 -7.17 -4.98
N GLY A 59 1.18 -7.01 -4.49
CA GLY A 59 1.43 -7.04 -3.04
C GLY A 59 0.77 -8.27 -2.39
N SER A 60 0.33 -8.12 -1.15
CA SER A 60 -0.26 -9.21 -0.38
C SER A 60 -1.72 -8.94 -0.02
N TYR A 61 -2.64 -9.58 -0.74
CA TYR A 61 -4.07 -9.44 -0.50
C TYR A 61 -4.50 -10.02 0.85
N SER A 62 -4.03 -11.23 1.18
CA SER A 62 -4.38 -11.90 2.45
C SER A 62 -3.90 -11.11 3.65
N GLU A 63 -2.65 -10.63 3.64
CA GLU A 63 -2.13 -9.82 4.76
C GLU A 63 -2.90 -8.52 4.90
N CYS A 64 -3.31 -7.88 3.80
CA CYS A 64 -4.16 -6.70 3.86
C CYS A 64 -5.53 -7.00 4.49
N MET A 65 -6.18 -8.11 4.12
CA MET A 65 -7.50 -8.46 4.66
C MET A 65 -7.44 -8.91 6.12
N ASP A 66 -6.30 -9.48 6.54
CA ASP A 66 -6.08 -9.95 7.91
C ASP A 66 -5.64 -8.84 8.87
N VAL A 67 -5.43 -7.61 8.40
CA VAL A 67 -5.06 -6.50 9.30
C VAL A 67 -6.21 -6.14 10.23
N VAL A 68 -5.97 -6.35 11.53
CA VAL A 68 -6.84 -5.87 12.62
C VAL A 68 -6.47 -4.42 12.92
N ALA A 69 -7.31 -3.48 12.48
CA ALA A 69 -7.18 -2.05 12.71
C ALA A 69 -8.49 -1.48 13.31
N PRO A 70 -8.46 -0.28 13.94
CA PRO A 70 -9.68 0.37 14.45
C PRO A 70 -10.66 0.82 13.34
N TYR A 71 -10.36 0.52 12.08
CA TYR A 71 -11.18 0.85 10.91
C TYR A 71 -11.13 -0.30 9.90
N LYS A 72 -12.11 -0.33 8.99
CA LYS A 72 -12.13 -1.30 7.89
C LYS A 72 -11.09 -0.92 6.85
N VAL A 73 -10.26 -1.88 6.47
CA VAL A 73 -9.30 -1.78 5.38
C VAL A 73 -9.94 -2.24 4.07
N GLN A 74 -9.35 -1.81 2.97
CA GLN A 74 -9.69 -2.21 1.60
C GLN A 74 -8.40 -2.34 0.78
N TYR A 75 -8.45 -3.25 -0.17
CA TYR A 75 -7.35 -3.51 -1.09
C TYR A 75 -7.67 -2.88 -2.44
N CYS A 76 -6.78 -2.01 -2.93
CA CYS A 76 -6.98 -1.27 -4.17
C CYS A 76 -5.75 -1.32 -5.06
N TYR A 77 -5.95 -1.27 -6.37
CA TYR A 77 -4.85 -1.05 -7.32
C TYR A 77 -4.73 0.42 -7.65
N VAL A 78 -3.51 0.93 -7.71
CA VAL A 78 -3.17 2.27 -8.16
C VAL A 78 -2.32 2.15 -9.40
N ALA A 79 -2.74 2.78 -10.49
CA ALA A 79 -1.91 2.91 -11.68
C ALA A 79 -0.92 4.07 -11.53
N ALA A 80 0.29 3.91 -12.06
CA ALA A 80 1.29 4.96 -12.06
C ALA A 80 1.91 5.10 -13.45
N SER A 81 1.83 6.26 -14.08
CA SER A 81 2.49 6.52 -15.37
C SER A 81 3.95 6.91 -15.18
N ILE A 82 4.86 6.30 -15.96
CA ILE A 82 6.26 6.73 -16.01
C ILE A 82 6.35 7.83 -17.08
N VAL A 83 6.79 9.03 -16.70
CA VAL A 83 7.02 10.14 -17.62
C VAL A 83 8.50 10.19 -17.94
N MET A 84 8.90 9.60 -19.06
CA MET A 84 10.23 9.81 -19.62
C MET A 84 10.17 10.97 -20.62
N ASP A 85 11.25 11.74 -20.76
CA ASP A 85 11.43 12.86 -21.71
C ASP A 85 11.48 12.41 -23.20
N GLY A 86 10.61 11.49 -23.59
CA GLY A 86 10.47 10.90 -24.92
C GLY A 86 9.01 10.78 -25.34
N PRO A 87 8.71 10.26 -26.55
CA PRO A 87 7.33 10.13 -27.02
C PRO A 87 6.54 9.37 -25.96
N GLN A 88 5.45 9.96 -25.49
CA GLN A 88 4.57 9.43 -24.46
C GLN A 88 4.31 7.94 -24.76
N LEU A 89 5.04 7.05 -24.09
CA LEU A 89 4.78 5.62 -24.10
C LEU A 89 3.41 5.49 -23.44
N GLY A 90 2.37 5.51 -24.28
CA GLY A 90 1.02 5.87 -23.86
C GLY A 90 0.58 5.07 -22.64
N GLN A 91 0.42 5.73 -21.49
CA GLN A 91 -0.22 5.20 -20.27
C GLN A 91 0.15 3.76 -19.86
N ILE A 92 1.31 3.21 -20.24
CA ILE A 92 1.76 1.90 -19.75
C ILE A 92 2.46 2.16 -18.42
N GLY A 93 1.66 2.09 -17.36
CA GLY A 93 2.08 2.38 -16.02
C GLY A 93 1.99 1.17 -15.10
N PRO A 94 2.97 0.93 -14.20
CA PRO A 94 2.81 -0.11 -13.18
C PRO A 94 1.54 0.11 -12.36
N LYS A 95 0.77 -0.97 -12.21
CA LYS A 95 -0.34 -1.09 -11.26
C LYS A 95 0.21 -1.68 -9.97
N ILE A 96 0.11 -0.92 -8.89
CA ILE A 96 0.60 -1.28 -7.57
C ILE A 96 -0.59 -1.46 -6.65
N ALA A 97 -0.65 -2.58 -5.95
CA ALA A 97 -1.65 -2.79 -4.91
C ALA A 97 -1.35 -1.96 -3.66
N VAL A 98 -2.36 -1.40 -3.03
CA VAL A 98 -2.27 -0.65 -1.77
C VAL A 98 -3.34 -1.14 -0.79
N CYS A 99 -2.97 -1.21 0.49
CA CYS A 99 -3.87 -1.56 1.58
C CYS A 99 -4.25 -0.30 2.34
N MET A 100 -5.45 0.21 2.14
CA MET A 100 -5.85 1.51 2.69
C MET A 100 -7.11 1.41 3.53
N PRO A 101 -7.35 2.35 4.47
CA PRO A 101 -8.64 2.50 5.09
C PRO A 101 -9.74 2.69 4.04
N LYS A 102 -10.93 2.14 4.30
CA LYS A 102 -12.12 2.34 3.45
C LYS A 102 -12.54 3.82 3.35
N SER A 103 -12.13 4.64 4.31
CA SER A 103 -12.36 6.09 4.31
C SER A 103 -11.45 6.86 3.33
N CYS A 104 -10.38 6.25 2.82
CA CYS A 104 -9.47 6.92 1.89
C CYS A 104 -10.09 7.02 0.50
N THR A 105 -10.01 8.22 -0.07
CA THR A 105 -10.38 8.51 -1.46
C THR A 105 -9.16 8.43 -2.37
N GLU A 106 -9.39 8.44 -3.69
CA GLU A 106 -8.31 8.45 -4.69
C GLU A 106 -7.27 9.55 -4.40
N THR A 107 -7.74 10.76 -4.06
CA THR A 107 -6.88 11.91 -3.76
C THR A 107 -6.03 11.75 -2.49
N ASP A 108 -6.45 10.91 -1.55
CA ASP A 108 -5.67 10.63 -0.35
C ASP A 108 -4.55 9.63 -0.65
N ILE A 109 -4.82 8.69 -1.55
CA ILE A 109 -3.88 7.66 -1.97
C ILE A 109 -2.71 8.29 -2.73
N THR A 110 -2.96 9.25 -3.64
CA THR A 110 -1.86 9.97 -4.32
C THR A 110 -0.99 10.75 -3.37
N LYS A 111 -1.59 11.51 -2.44
CA LYS A 111 -0.82 12.26 -1.42
C LYS A 111 0.05 11.37 -0.56
N ILE A 112 -0.37 10.11 -0.34
CA ILE A 112 0.43 9.13 0.39
C ILE A 112 1.57 8.62 -0.50
N LEU A 113 1.29 8.28 -1.76
CA LEU A 113 2.30 7.77 -2.70
C LEU A 113 3.36 8.81 -3.08
N GLU A 114 2.98 10.07 -3.23
CA GLU A 114 3.89 11.20 -3.46
C GLU A 114 4.88 11.38 -2.30
N ARG A 115 4.49 11.06 -1.06
CA ARG A 115 5.39 11.11 0.11
C ARG A 115 6.44 10.01 0.12
N PHE A 116 6.26 8.93 -0.65
CA PHE A 116 7.18 7.80 -0.66
C PHE A 116 8.41 8.01 -1.58
N ASP A 117 8.62 9.22 -2.09
CA ASP A 117 9.84 9.70 -2.77
C ASP A 117 10.46 8.76 -3.81
N VAL A 118 9.60 7.97 -4.47
CA VAL A 118 10.00 7.18 -5.64
C VAL A 118 10.40 8.11 -6.79
N GLN A 119 9.89 9.34 -6.78
CA GLN A 119 10.14 10.37 -7.78
C GLN A 119 11.60 10.83 -7.84
N GLN A 120 12.35 10.75 -6.73
CA GLN A 120 13.77 11.08 -6.72
C GLN A 120 14.62 10.12 -7.59
N TYR A 121 14.15 8.89 -7.81
CA TYR A 121 14.88 7.86 -8.54
C TYR A 121 14.24 7.50 -9.88
N VAL A 122 12.93 7.69 -10.04
CA VAL A 122 12.20 7.41 -11.28
C VAL A 122 11.12 8.49 -11.48
N PRO A 123 11.06 9.18 -12.65
CA PRO A 123 10.01 10.17 -12.92
C PRO A 123 8.65 9.48 -13.14
N VAL A 124 7.98 9.13 -12.05
CA VAL A 124 6.67 8.48 -12.05
C VAL A 124 5.61 9.50 -11.64
N ASN A 125 4.65 9.76 -12.52
CA ASN A 125 3.40 10.45 -12.21
C ASN A 125 2.33 9.41 -11.92
N PHE A 126 1.83 9.37 -10.69
CA PHE A 126 0.75 8.48 -10.32
C PHE A 126 -0.57 8.94 -10.97
N THR A 127 -1.06 8.23 -11.99
CA THR A 127 -2.33 8.52 -12.66
C THR A 127 -3.44 7.67 -12.05
N LEU A 128 -4.37 8.36 -11.39
CA LEU A 128 -5.44 7.81 -10.58
C LEU A 128 -6.46 7.02 -11.40
N ALA A 129 -6.17 5.75 -11.65
CA ALA A 129 -7.20 4.74 -11.82
C ALA A 129 -7.15 3.85 -10.59
N THR A 130 -8.03 4.08 -9.61
CA THR A 130 -8.15 3.17 -8.47
C THR A 130 -9.23 2.13 -8.72
N ASN A 131 -8.85 0.86 -8.67
CA ASN A 131 -9.80 -0.24 -8.68
C ASN A 131 -9.68 -0.97 -7.35
N CYS A 132 -10.59 -0.66 -6.43
CA CYS A 132 -10.69 -1.36 -5.15
C CYS A 132 -11.42 -2.69 -5.33
N VAL A 133 -10.81 -3.77 -4.86
CA VAL A 133 -11.39 -5.11 -4.91
C VAL A 133 -12.52 -5.18 -3.89
N PRO A 134 -13.74 -5.60 -4.27
CA PRO A 134 -14.82 -5.75 -3.31
C PRO A 134 -14.46 -6.82 -2.28
N LEU A 135 -14.68 -6.51 -0.99
CA LEU A 135 -14.37 -7.38 0.17
C LEU A 135 -15.16 -8.71 0.21
N LYS A 136 -16.06 -8.94 -0.74
CA LYS A 136 -16.85 -10.17 -0.88
C LYS A 136 -17.29 -10.32 -2.34
N ASN A 137 -16.70 -11.27 -3.05
CA ASN A 137 -17.43 -11.96 -4.10
C ASN A 137 -18.37 -12.94 -3.39
N THR A 138 -19.67 -12.66 -3.39
CA THR A 138 -20.64 -13.73 -3.19
C THR A 138 -20.57 -14.58 -4.45
N TYR A 139 -19.72 -15.61 -4.45
CA TYR A 139 -19.88 -16.68 -5.42
C TYR A 139 -21.33 -17.15 -5.27
N SER A 140 -22.13 -17.05 -6.33
CA SER A 140 -23.42 -17.72 -6.31
C SER A 140 -23.13 -19.19 -6.07
N ALA A 141 -23.89 -19.84 -5.20
CA ALA A 141 -23.72 -21.25 -4.85
C ALA A 141 -23.68 -22.18 -6.09
N ASN A 142 -24.08 -21.66 -7.26
CA ASN A 142 -24.05 -22.31 -8.56
C ASN A 142 -22.63 -22.56 -9.12
N PHE A 143 -21.57 -21.96 -8.58
CA PHE A 143 -20.19 -22.27 -9.02
C PHE A 143 -19.77 -23.70 -8.64
N TRP A 144 -20.35 -24.26 -7.57
CA TRP A 144 -20.04 -25.61 -7.07
C TRP A 144 -20.98 -26.71 -7.58
N VAL A 145 -21.92 -26.38 -8.48
CA VAL A 145 -22.93 -27.34 -8.98
C VAL A 145 -22.51 -28.03 -10.30
N PHE A 146 -21.41 -27.60 -10.92
CA PHE A 146 -20.95 -28.12 -12.22
C PHE A 146 -19.57 -28.80 -12.19
N MET A 147 -19.09 -29.24 -11.02
CA MET A 147 -17.86 -30.04 -10.87
C MET A 147 -18.18 -31.33 -10.13
#